data_AF-A0A180GY25-F1
#
_entry.id   AF-A0A180GY25-F1
#
_cell.length_a   1.000
_cell.length_b   1.000
_cell.length_c   1.000
_cell.angle_alpha   90.00
_cell.angle_beta   90.00
_cell.angle_gamma   90.00
#
_symmetry.space_group_name_H-M   'P 1'
#
loop_
_entity.id
_entity.type
_entity.pdbx_description
1 polymer ?
#
loop_
_entity_poly.entity_id
_entity_poly.type
_entity_poly.pdbx_seq_one_letter_code
_entity_poly.pdbx_strand_id
1 'polypeptide(L)'
;MTDSIQSCDNILKLDGSKEDNPDEELVPSLIYTGTRQRTLQVLEVLDRARGTPGNHLNPCNSLARRYHACTGELDKQDTILDFAQENVPILSCTLALGMGQNWKLVRQVVHIGRGDPSLICQMVGRCGRDGRPGLAILFVEPNRPKGKNSVADFTPGQKQSDEDRMDALAVTPVCLRIAFSMDNLNGYIPLDKKDPFYQAEVERERLNGFPLCMCSNCMENEATAVGPTVQYKRKYTTTRNGPVTKKQEQLRLAPLKQMLKNNFQVFFEATLRKGESAVPSDFFGKDELNAIVKYYGQIESDSDLRRIIKGEALAGQLKMLMNTIRKF
;
A
#
# COMPACT_ATOMS: atom_id res chain seq x y z
N MET A 1 17.33 1.06 -7.95
CA MET A 1 16.54 2.31 -7.77
C MET A 1 17.47 3.47 -8.08
N THR A 2 17.10 4.40 -8.98
CA THR A 2 18.00 5.45 -9.52
C THR A 2 17.65 6.86 -9.06
N ASP A 3 16.48 7.07 -8.45
CA ASP A 3 16.00 8.40 -8.08
C ASP A 3 16.48 8.76 -6.67
N SER A 4 16.92 10.01 -6.49
CA SER A 4 17.43 10.51 -5.22
C SER A 4 16.30 10.60 -4.19
N ILE A 5 16.51 10.05 -2.98
CA ILE A 5 15.58 10.23 -1.86
C ILE A 5 15.35 11.71 -1.53
N GLN A 6 16.27 12.59 -1.95
CA GLN A 6 16.14 14.03 -1.75
C GLN A 6 14.94 14.65 -2.49
N SER A 7 14.52 14.11 -3.63
CA SER A 7 13.40 14.65 -4.41
C SER A 7 12.04 14.09 -3.98
N CYS A 8 12.02 13.05 -3.13
CA CYS A 8 10.81 12.28 -2.79
C CYS A 8 10.12 11.64 -4.01
N ASP A 9 10.75 11.61 -5.20
CA ASP A 9 10.16 11.09 -6.44
C ASP A 9 9.84 9.59 -6.38
N ASN A 10 10.40 8.86 -5.41
CA ASN A 10 10.01 7.49 -5.14
C ASN A 10 8.50 7.32 -4.87
N ILE A 11 7.82 8.37 -4.41
CA ILE A 11 6.36 8.39 -4.21
C ILE A 11 5.60 8.29 -5.54
N LEU A 12 6.17 8.74 -6.66
CA LEU A 12 5.55 8.58 -7.99
C LEU A 12 5.31 7.10 -8.34
N LYS A 13 5.97 6.18 -7.64
CA LYS A 13 5.81 4.73 -7.81
C LYS A 13 4.62 4.20 -7.01
N LEU A 14 4.03 4.98 -6.12
CA LEU A 14 2.93 4.55 -5.25
C LEU A 14 1.58 4.99 -5.79
N ASP A 15 1.51 6.19 -6.35
CA ASP A 15 0.26 6.83 -6.75
C ASP A 15 0.15 6.96 -8.28
N GLY A 16 -0.96 6.46 -8.81
CA GLY A 16 -1.33 6.65 -10.21
C GLY A 16 -2.04 7.99 -10.46
N SER A 17 -2.30 8.27 -11.73
CA SER A 17 -3.04 9.47 -12.16
C SER A 17 -4.43 9.53 -11.50
N LYS A 18 -4.98 10.74 -11.38
CA LYS A 18 -6.35 10.92 -10.86
C LYS A 18 -7.42 10.29 -11.75
N GLU A 19 -7.15 10.18 -13.05
CA GLU A 19 -8.03 9.52 -14.02
C GLU A 19 -8.10 8.01 -13.76
N ASP A 20 -6.97 7.37 -13.42
CA ASP A 20 -6.88 5.92 -13.21
C ASP A 20 -7.34 5.48 -11.80
N ASN A 21 -7.13 6.33 -10.79
CA ASN A 21 -7.39 6.02 -9.39
C ASN A 21 -7.95 7.24 -8.66
N PRO A 22 -9.27 7.51 -8.60
CA PRO A 22 -9.84 8.68 -7.93
C PRO A 22 -9.39 8.91 -6.47
N ASP A 23 -9.64 10.10 -5.89
CA ASP A 23 -9.13 10.42 -4.55
C ASP A 23 -9.80 9.56 -3.45
N GLU A 24 -11.09 9.26 -3.62
CA GLU A 24 -11.92 8.42 -2.72
C GLU A 24 -11.47 6.96 -2.70
N GLU A 25 -10.62 6.61 -3.66
CA GLU A 25 -10.08 5.30 -3.86
C GLU A 25 -8.68 5.17 -3.23
N LEU A 26 -8.01 6.28 -2.94
CA LEU A 26 -6.66 6.25 -2.37
C LEU A 26 -6.64 5.54 -1.03
N VAL A 27 -5.56 4.80 -0.80
CA VAL A 27 -5.33 4.09 0.45
C VAL A 27 -5.09 5.14 1.53
N PRO A 28 -5.78 5.08 2.69
CA PRO A 28 -5.50 6.00 3.78
C PRO A 28 -4.06 5.85 4.28
N SER A 29 -3.24 6.88 4.03
CA SER A 29 -1.78 6.79 4.12
C SER A 29 -1.17 7.85 5.02
N LEU A 30 -0.18 7.44 5.80
CA LEU A 30 0.74 8.36 6.47
C LEU A 30 2.11 8.30 5.77
N ILE A 31 2.57 9.42 5.23
CA ILE A 31 3.88 9.55 4.60
C ILE A 31 4.80 10.34 5.52
N TYR A 32 5.72 9.64 6.18
CA TYR A 32 6.69 10.21 7.10
C TYR A 32 7.97 10.66 6.39
N THR A 33 8.39 11.88 6.68
CA THR A 33 9.66 12.45 6.20
C THR A 33 10.44 13.12 7.33
N GLY A 34 11.77 13.22 7.16
CA GLY A 34 12.65 13.77 8.19
C GLY A 34 12.59 15.28 8.39
N THR A 35 12.04 16.05 7.45
CA THR A 35 12.04 17.53 7.53
C THR A 35 10.70 18.15 7.14
N ARG A 36 10.42 19.33 7.71
CA ARG A 36 9.24 20.14 7.36
C ARG A 36 9.16 20.44 5.87
N GLN A 37 10.29 20.79 5.25
CA GLN A 37 10.36 21.06 3.81
C GLN A 37 10.00 19.83 2.98
N ARG A 38 10.47 18.64 3.36
CA ARG A 38 10.14 17.40 2.66
C ARG A 38 8.66 17.06 2.72
N THR A 39 7.95 17.42 3.79
CA THR A 39 6.50 17.26 3.81
C THR A 39 5.81 18.06 2.70
N LEU A 40 6.34 19.23 2.30
CA LEU A 40 5.83 19.98 1.15
C LEU A 40 6.20 19.34 -0.18
N GLN A 41 7.44 18.88 -0.32
CA GLN A 41 7.89 18.19 -1.53
C GLN A 41 7.08 16.93 -1.82
N VAL A 42 6.69 16.18 -0.78
CA VAL A 42 5.76 15.04 -0.91
C VAL A 42 4.46 15.47 -1.58
N LEU A 43 3.84 16.57 -1.13
CA LEU A 43 2.60 17.06 -1.71
C LEU A 43 2.77 17.48 -3.18
N GLU A 44 3.88 18.14 -3.50
CA GLU A 44 4.22 18.51 -4.88
C GLU A 44 4.43 17.28 -5.77
N VAL A 45 5.08 16.23 -5.25
CA VAL A 45 5.26 14.95 -5.95
C VAL A 45 3.92 14.26 -6.16
N LEU A 46 3.06 14.24 -5.14
CA LEU A 46 1.72 13.65 -5.23
C LEU A 46 0.91 14.36 -6.33
N ASP A 47 0.82 15.69 -6.32
CA ASP A 47 0.15 16.44 -7.38
C ASP A 47 0.64 16.10 -8.79
N ARG A 48 1.97 15.99 -8.96
CA ARG A 48 2.55 15.58 -10.24
C ARG A 48 2.11 14.18 -10.62
N ALA A 49 2.13 13.22 -9.68
CA ALA A 49 1.64 11.86 -9.90
C ALA A 49 0.16 11.84 -10.32
N ARG A 50 -0.65 12.71 -9.70
CA ARG A 50 -2.09 12.82 -9.94
C ARG A 50 -2.46 13.56 -11.23
N GLY A 51 -1.51 14.23 -11.88
CA GLY A 51 -1.79 15.10 -13.02
C GLY A 51 -2.42 16.45 -12.64
N THR A 52 -2.24 16.90 -11.38
CA THR A 52 -2.75 18.18 -10.87
C THR A 52 -1.63 19.08 -10.32
N PRO A 53 -0.58 19.43 -11.10
CA PRO A 53 0.52 20.26 -10.61
C PRO A 53 0.05 21.59 -10.00
N GLY A 54 0.60 21.95 -8.83
CA GLY A 54 0.32 23.22 -8.13
C GLY A 54 -0.87 23.17 -7.16
N ASN A 55 -1.66 22.10 -7.15
CA ASN A 55 -2.82 21.96 -6.26
C ASN A 55 -2.43 21.83 -4.77
N HIS A 56 -1.19 21.52 -4.43
CA HIS A 56 -0.63 21.48 -3.08
C HIS A 56 -0.58 22.84 -2.42
N LEU A 57 -0.69 23.93 -3.20
CA LEU A 57 -0.82 25.30 -2.70
C LEU A 57 -2.28 25.67 -2.41
N ASN A 58 -3.24 24.85 -2.83
CA ASN A 58 -4.66 25.07 -2.55
C ASN A 58 -4.98 24.62 -1.11
N PRO A 59 -5.44 25.52 -0.22
CA PRO A 59 -5.79 25.16 1.15
C PRO A 59 -6.96 24.16 1.23
N CYS A 60 -7.80 24.09 0.18
CA CYS A 60 -8.94 23.18 0.10
C CYS A 60 -8.63 21.90 -0.69
N ASN A 61 -7.37 21.54 -0.92
CA ASN A 61 -7.00 20.34 -1.66
C ASN A 61 -7.54 19.06 -0.98
N SER A 62 -8.26 18.19 -1.69
CA SER A 62 -8.82 16.94 -1.13
C SER A 62 -7.82 15.77 -1.09
N LEU A 63 -6.66 15.89 -1.72
CA LEU A 63 -5.71 14.79 -1.90
C LEU A 63 -4.86 14.53 -0.64
N ALA A 64 -4.23 15.58 -0.11
CA ALA A 64 -3.27 15.44 0.96
C ALA A 64 -3.14 16.70 1.81
N ARG A 65 -2.79 16.52 3.09
CA ARG A 65 -2.48 17.59 4.05
C ARG A 65 -1.11 17.39 4.67
N ARG A 66 -0.51 18.48 5.15
CA ARG A 66 0.78 18.44 5.86
C ARG A 66 0.57 18.51 7.36
N TYR A 67 1.36 17.73 8.09
CA TYR A 67 1.38 17.78 9.54
C TYR A 67 2.81 17.83 10.08
N HIS A 68 3.16 18.91 10.76
CA HIS A 68 4.46 19.03 11.40
C HIS A 68 4.39 19.90 12.67
N ALA A 69 5.49 19.97 13.43
CA ALA A 69 5.52 20.67 14.73
C ALA A 69 5.02 22.12 14.66
N CYS A 70 5.34 22.84 13.59
CA CYS A 70 4.97 24.25 13.37
C CYS A 70 3.61 24.47 12.68
N THR A 71 2.82 23.40 12.47
CA THR A 71 1.45 23.56 11.97
C THR A 71 0.63 24.24 13.07
N GLY A 72 -0.22 25.21 12.71
CA GLY A 72 -1.08 25.90 13.68
C GLY A 72 -1.95 24.90 14.44
N GLU A 73 -2.34 25.22 15.68
CA GLU A 73 -3.08 24.25 16.50
C GLU A 73 -4.46 23.93 15.91
N LEU A 74 -5.14 24.93 15.34
CA LEU A 74 -6.40 24.74 14.62
C LEU A 74 -6.17 23.87 13.37
N ASP A 75 -5.16 24.20 12.54
CA ASP A 75 -4.82 23.40 11.35
C ASP A 75 -4.47 21.94 11.69
N LYS A 76 -3.83 21.69 12.83
CA LYS A 76 -3.55 20.33 13.32
C LYS A 76 -4.83 19.58 13.62
N GLN A 77 -5.79 20.21 14.29
CA GLN A 77 -7.09 19.63 14.61
C GLN A 77 -7.87 19.36 13.33
N ASP A 78 -7.96 20.35 12.43
CA ASP A 78 -8.65 20.23 11.15
C ASP A 78 -8.03 19.13 10.28
N THR A 79 -6.70 19.06 10.19
CA THR A 79 -6.01 18.01 9.43
C THR A 79 -6.30 16.61 9.98
N ILE A 80 -6.32 16.45 11.30
CA ILE A 80 -6.65 15.16 11.95
C ILE A 80 -8.11 14.81 11.71
N LEU A 81 -9.03 15.78 11.83
CA LEU A 81 -10.46 15.59 11.61
C LEU A 81 -10.75 15.24 10.16
N ASP A 82 -10.16 15.95 9.19
CA ASP A 82 -10.30 15.68 7.77
C ASP A 82 -9.85 14.25 7.42
N PHE A 83 -8.72 13.81 7.97
CA PHE A 83 -8.27 12.44 7.75
C PHE A 83 -9.21 11.41 8.42
N ALA A 84 -9.65 11.69 9.65
CA ALA A 84 -10.55 10.81 10.40
C ALA A 84 -11.95 10.69 9.78
N GLN A 85 -12.38 11.71 9.04
CA GLN A 85 -13.65 11.76 8.31
C GLN A 85 -13.51 11.30 6.85
N GLU A 86 -12.32 10.85 6.43
CA GLU A 86 -12.04 10.42 5.05
C GLU A 86 -12.18 11.56 4.01
N ASN A 87 -12.10 12.83 4.45
CA ASN A 87 -12.10 14.01 3.55
C ASN A 87 -10.75 14.15 2.82
N VAL A 88 -9.67 13.69 3.45
CA VAL A 88 -8.32 13.64 2.84
C VAL A 88 -7.70 12.25 3.06
N PRO A 89 -7.25 11.56 2.01
CA PRO A 89 -6.72 10.20 2.14
C PRO A 89 -5.25 10.15 2.59
N ILE A 90 -4.49 11.24 2.46
CA ILE A 90 -3.04 11.20 2.69
C ILE A 90 -2.60 12.31 3.66
N LEU A 91 -1.82 11.94 4.68
CA LEU A 91 -1.10 12.88 5.52
C LEU A 91 0.41 12.78 5.25
N SER A 92 0.99 13.87 4.75
CA SER A 92 2.44 14.03 4.72
C SER A 92 2.91 14.64 6.04
N CYS A 93 3.77 13.95 6.79
CA CYS A 93 4.06 14.34 8.15
C CYS A 93 5.52 14.14 8.57
N THR A 94 5.91 14.85 9.62
CA THR A 94 7.11 14.53 10.39
C THR A 94 6.75 13.70 11.62
N LEU A 95 7.75 13.33 12.42
CA LEU A 95 7.55 12.65 13.71
C LEU A 95 6.65 13.41 14.69
N ALA A 96 6.37 14.69 14.44
CA ALA A 96 5.42 15.48 15.22
C ALA A 96 3.99 14.90 15.20
N LEU A 97 3.63 14.12 14.16
CA LEU A 97 2.39 13.35 14.15
C LEU A 97 2.53 12.13 15.10
N GLY A 98 2.51 12.45 16.39
CA GLY A 98 2.97 11.61 17.51
C GLY A 98 1.95 10.63 18.09
N MET A 99 2.28 10.13 19.29
CA MET A 99 1.50 9.15 20.06
C MET A 99 0.24 9.79 20.65
N GLY A 100 -0.88 9.04 20.71
CA GLY A 100 -2.13 9.49 21.34
C GLY A 100 -3.36 9.55 20.43
N GLN A 101 -3.17 9.47 19.10
CA GLN A 101 -4.27 9.42 18.14
C GLN A 101 -4.57 7.98 17.68
N ASN A 102 -5.86 7.69 17.48
CA ASN A 102 -6.32 6.36 17.08
C ASN A 102 -6.41 6.23 15.56
N TRP A 103 -5.33 5.77 14.95
CA TRP A 103 -5.18 5.64 13.50
C TRP A 103 -5.86 4.39 12.90
N LYS A 104 -7.13 4.11 13.25
CA LYS A 104 -7.86 2.92 12.75
C LYS A 104 -7.99 2.90 11.23
N LEU A 105 -8.10 4.06 10.59
CA LEU A 105 -8.24 4.16 9.14
C LEU A 105 -6.93 3.86 8.40
N VAL A 106 -5.77 4.12 9.00
CA VAL A 106 -4.47 4.02 8.34
C VAL A 106 -4.24 2.60 7.82
N ARG A 107 -4.13 2.49 6.50
CA ARG A 107 -3.87 1.25 5.78
C ARG A 107 -2.45 1.17 5.26
N GLN A 108 -1.79 2.30 5.06
CA GLN A 108 -0.43 2.36 4.59
C GLN A 108 0.41 3.37 5.38
N VAL A 109 1.65 2.99 5.67
CA VAL A 109 2.67 3.89 6.21
C VAL A 109 3.86 3.86 5.26
N VAL A 110 4.27 5.03 4.82
CA VAL A 110 5.46 5.22 4.00
C VAL A 110 6.48 6.00 4.81
N HIS A 111 7.70 5.50 4.92
CA HIS A 111 8.82 6.24 5.51
C HIS A 111 9.85 6.56 4.44
N ILE A 112 10.28 7.81 4.37
CA ILE A 112 11.24 8.28 3.37
C ILE A 112 12.55 8.70 4.05
N GLY A 113 13.60 7.95 3.74
CA GLY A 113 14.96 8.20 4.18
C GLY A 113 15.40 7.33 5.34
N ARG A 114 16.47 7.78 5.99
CA ARG A 114 17.10 7.11 7.12
C ARG A 114 16.41 7.53 8.42
N GLY A 115 16.16 6.57 9.31
CA GLY A 115 15.51 6.80 10.58
C GLY A 115 15.85 5.70 11.58
N ASP A 116 15.77 6.05 12.87
CA ASP A 116 15.98 5.11 13.97
C ASP A 116 14.98 3.93 13.87
N PRO A 117 15.43 2.66 13.99
CA PRO A 117 14.56 1.51 13.86
C PRO A 117 13.39 1.48 14.85
N SER A 118 13.58 1.94 16.08
CA SER A 118 12.52 1.95 17.09
C SER A 118 11.44 2.98 16.72
N LEU A 119 11.83 4.15 16.21
CA LEU A 119 10.89 5.13 15.65
C LEU A 119 10.15 4.58 14.42
N ILE A 120 10.85 3.91 13.50
CA ILE A 120 10.23 3.28 12.33
C ILE A 120 9.23 2.22 12.76
N CYS A 121 9.58 1.37 13.72
CA CYS A 121 8.68 0.35 14.28
C CYS A 121 7.39 0.99 14.83
N GLN A 122 7.51 2.12 15.56
CA GLN A 122 6.35 2.85 16.06
C GLN A 122 5.50 3.46 14.95
N MET A 123 6.12 3.98 13.89
CA MET A 123 5.41 4.54 12.73
C MET A 123 4.65 3.44 11.98
N VAL A 124 5.30 2.32 11.67
CA VAL A 124 4.69 1.17 10.99
C VAL A 124 3.55 0.57 11.82
N GLY A 125 3.68 0.53 13.14
CA GLY A 125 2.62 0.08 14.06
C GLY A 125 1.34 0.95 14.09
N ARG A 126 1.27 2.01 13.27
CA ARG A 126 0.05 2.82 13.09
C ARG A 126 -0.90 2.24 12.06
N CYS A 127 -0.41 1.49 11.08
CA CYS A 127 -1.28 0.84 10.09
C CYS A 127 -1.92 -0.43 10.66
N GLY A 128 -3.12 -0.78 10.18
CA GLY A 128 -3.73 -2.08 10.49
C GLY A 128 -4.26 -2.25 11.92
N ARG A 129 -4.48 -1.15 12.67
CA ARG A 129 -4.96 -1.19 14.07
C ARG A 129 -6.37 -1.78 14.26
N ASP A 130 -7.14 -1.89 13.19
CA ASP A 130 -8.44 -2.57 13.20
C ASP A 130 -8.33 -4.09 12.96
N GLY A 131 -7.12 -4.64 12.92
CA GLY A 131 -6.84 -6.05 12.72
C GLY A 131 -6.82 -6.49 11.25
N ARG A 132 -7.20 -5.62 10.30
CA ARG A 132 -7.02 -5.91 8.87
C ARG A 132 -5.58 -5.62 8.45
N PRO A 133 -5.07 -6.26 7.38
CA PRO A 133 -3.72 -6.02 6.89
C PRO A 133 -3.43 -4.53 6.64
N GLY A 134 -2.21 -4.12 6.98
CA GLY A 134 -1.65 -2.81 6.68
C GLY A 134 -0.32 -2.98 5.95
N LEU A 135 0.04 -1.97 5.15
CA LEU A 135 1.26 -1.98 4.35
C LEU A 135 2.26 -0.96 4.88
N ALA A 136 3.49 -1.40 5.13
CA ALA A 136 4.60 -0.54 5.44
C ALA A 136 5.59 -0.51 4.28
N ILE A 137 5.96 0.68 3.83
CA ILE A 137 6.95 0.90 2.76
C ILE A 137 8.06 1.77 3.34
N LEU A 138 9.29 1.26 3.29
CA LEU A 138 10.48 1.99 3.71
C LEU A 138 11.30 2.32 2.45
N PHE A 139 11.35 3.60 2.07
CA PHE A 139 12.27 4.06 1.04
C PHE A 139 13.61 4.38 1.68
N VAL A 140 14.62 3.57 1.38
CA VAL A 140 15.95 3.67 1.96
C VAL A 140 16.99 3.95 0.86
N GLU A 141 17.96 4.80 1.17
CA GLU A 141 19.02 5.14 0.20
C GLU A 141 19.86 3.90 -0.10
N PRO A 142 20.06 3.54 -1.38
CA PRO A 142 20.86 2.36 -1.72
C PRO A 142 22.34 2.53 -1.36
N ASN A 143 22.83 3.77 -1.34
CA ASN A 143 24.15 4.13 -0.88
C ASN A 143 24.05 5.32 0.07
N ARG A 144 24.52 5.13 1.29
CA ARG A 144 24.63 6.12 2.37
C ARG A 144 26.09 6.55 2.46
N PRO A 145 26.44 7.78 2.04
CA PRO A 145 27.80 8.27 2.14
C PRO A 145 28.28 8.23 3.60
N LYS A 146 29.45 7.62 3.84
CA LYS A 146 30.02 7.38 5.19
C LYS A 146 29.22 6.41 6.08
N GLY A 147 28.16 5.80 5.55
CA GLY A 147 27.43 4.72 6.22
C GLY A 147 27.90 3.34 5.77
N LYS A 148 27.38 2.32 6.44
CA LYS A 148 27.56 0.91 6.08
C LYS A 148 26.49 0.50 5.07
N ASN A 149 26.90 0.04 3.89
CA ASN A 149 26.04 -0.21 2.74
C ASN A 149 25.92 -1.69 2.39
N SER A 150 26.71 -2.55 3.03
CA SER A 150 26.61 -3.99 2.92
C SER A 150 26.71 -4.66 4.29
N VAL A 151 26.24 -5.91 4.41
CA VAL A 151 26.44 -6.72 5.63
C VAL A 151 27.93 -6.89 5.95
N ALA A 152 28.79 -6.96 4.92
CA ALA A 152 30.23 -7.11 5.09
C ALA A 152 30.91 -5.89 5.73
N ASP A 153 30.26 -4.72 5.71
CA ASP A 153 30.77 -3.50 6.35
C ASP A 153 30.60 -3.54 7.88
N PHE A 154 29.91 -4.54 8.41
CA PHE A 154 29.70 -4.75 9.85
C PHE A 154 30.66 -5.82 10.37
N THR A 155 31.49 -5.46 11.34
CA THR A 155 32.34 -6.42 12.05
C THR A 155 31.48 -7.35 12.92
N PRO A 156 31.56 -8.68 12.75
CA PRO A 156 30.83 -9.62 13.60
C PRO A 156 31.13 -9.42 15.09
N GLY A 157 30.09 -9.41 15.93
CA GLY A 157 30.21 -9.23 17.38
C GLY A 157 30.49 -7.80 17.84
N GLN A 158 30.68 -6.84 16.92
CA GLN A 158 30.80 -5.43 17.28
C GLN A 158 29.44 -4.86 17.70
N LYS A 159 29.42 -4.14 18.82
CA LYS A 159 28.22 -3.42 19.27
C LYS A 159 27.83 -2.37 18.25
N GLN A 160 26.57 -2.38 17.83
CA GLN A 160 26.01 -1.37 16.92
C GLN A 160 25.77 -0.06 17.69
N SER A 161 26.24 1.05 17.14
CA SER A 161 25.78 2.40 17.50
C SER A 161 24.39 2.68 16.92
N ASP A 162 23.76 3.80 17.28
CA ASP A 162 22.47 4.19 16.69
C ASP A 162 22.55 4.36 15.17
N GLU A 163 23.66 4.89 14.68
CA GLU A 163 23.95 5.04 13.25
C GLU A 163 24.11 3.66 12.57
N ASP A 164 24.78 2.73 13.23
CA ASP A 164 24.93 1.35 12.73
C ASP A 164 23.58 0.62 12.68
N ARG A 165 22.69 0.85 13.67
CA ARG A 165 21.34 0.25 13.69
C ARG A 165 20.51 0.72 12.49
N MET A 166 20.57 2.01 12.16
CA MET A 166 19.90 2.56 10.97
C MET A 166 20.43 1.94 9.67
N ASP A 167 21.75 1.80 9.56
CA ASP A 167 22.39 1.20 8.39
C ASP A 167 22.13 -0.31 8.31
N ALA A 168 22.10 -1.00 9.45
CA ALA A 168 21.82 -2.42 9.55
C ALA A 168 20.38 -2.74 9.14
N LEU A 169 19.40 -1.93 9.56
CA LEU A 169 18.00 -2.07 9.12
C LEU A 169 17.86 -1.97 7.59
N ALA A 170 18.68 -1.14 6.96
CA ALA A 170 18.66 -0.95 5.51
C ALA A 170 19.19 -2.14 4.71
N VAL A 171 20.06 -2.97 5.30
CA VAL A 171 20.79 -4.03 4.58
C VAL A 171 20.56 -5.43 5.14
N THR A 172 19.85 -5.55 6.27
CA THR A 172 19.66 -6.84 6.93
C THR A 172 18.96 -7.83 6.01
N PRO A 173 19.49 -9.08 5.87
CA PRO A 173 18.86 -10.13 5.09
C PRO A 173 17.83 -10.93 5.90
N VAL A 174 17.61 -10.59 7.17
CA VAL A 174 16.75 -11.36 8.07
C VAL A 174 15.30 -10.86 8.03
N CYS A 175 14.37 -11.62 8.60
CA CYS A 175 12.99 -11.18 8.73
C CYS A 175 12.88 -9.81 9.45
N LEU A 176 12.25 -8.82 8.82
CA LEU A 176 12.13 -7.47 9.40
C LEU A 176 11.30 -7.44 10.69
N ARG A 177 10.27 -8.30 10.80
CA ARG A 177 9.48 -8.41 12.05
C ARG A 177 10.35 -8.82 13.22
N ILE A 178 11.16 -9.87 13.01
CA ILE A 178 12.10 -10.35 14.02
C ILE A 178 13.19 -9.30 14.27
N ALA A 179 13.69 -8.63 13.22
CA ALA A 179 14.69 -7.58 13.35
C ALA A 179 14.20 -6.43 14.24
N PHE A 180 12.95 -5.97 14.09
CA PHE A 180 12.36 -4.97 14.98
C PHE A 180 12.17 -5.48 16.41
N SER A 181 11.76 -6.74 16.59
CA SER A 181 11.65 -7.35 17.94
C SER A 181 13.01 -7.37 18.64
N MET A 182 14.04 -7.82 17.92
CA MET A 182 15.43 -7.87 18.36
C MET A 182 16.00 -6.49 18.69
N ASP A 183 15.71 -5.47 17.88
CA ASP A 183 16.11 -4.10 18.17
C ASP A 183 15.52 -3.60 19.48
N ASN A 184 14.22 -3.84 19.69
CA ASN A 184 13.52 -3.40 20.89
C ASN A 184 13.97 -4.15 22.16
N LEU A 185 14.31 -5.44 22.04
CA LEU A 185 14.68 -6.28 23.19
C LEU A 185 16.18 -6.25 23.51
N ASN A 186 17.02 -6.19 22.48
CA ASN A 186 18.46 -6.36 22.60
C ASN A 186 19.28 -5.14 22.14
N GLY A 187 18.65 -4.15 21.48
CA GLY A 187 19.30 -2.91 21.09
C GLY A 187 20.19 -3.00 19.85
N TYR A 188 19.95 -3.96 18.95
CA TYR A 188 20.65 -4.07 17.67
C TYR A 188 19.80 -4.76 16.60
N ILE A 189 20.15 -4.53 15.32
CA ILE A 189 19.52 -5.22 14.20
C ILE A 189 20.36 -6.45 13.81
N PRO A 190 19.81 -7.68 13.85
CA PRO A 190 20.54 -8.87 13.43
C PRO A 190 20.85 -8.83 11.92
N LEU A 191 22.02 -9.33 11.54
CA LEU A 191 22.50 -9.35 10.15
C LEU A 191 22.72 -10.76 9.60
N ASP A 192 22.60 -11.78 10.44
CA ASP A 192 22.70 -13.20 10.06
C ASP A 192 21.53 -13.96 10.68
N LYS A 193 20.94 -14.86 9.89
CA LYS A 193 19.92 -15.78 10.38
C LYS A 193 20.49 -16.74 11.43
N LYS A 194 21.79 -16.99 11.47
CA LYS A 194 22.44 -17.85 12.47
C LYS A 194 22.61 -17.20 13.84
N ASP A 195 22.24 -15.92 13.99
CA ASP A 195 22.30 -15.24 15.28
C ASP A 195 21.45 -16.01 16.33
N PRO A 196 22.02 -16.38 17.50
CA PRO A 196 21.30 -17.17 18.51
C PRO A 196 20.04 -16.49 19.03
N PHE A 197 20.06 -15.16 19.20
CA PHE A 197 18.91 -14.42 19.68
C PHE A 197 17.84 -14.29 18.58
N TYR A 198 18.27 -14.12 17.32
CA TYR A 198 17.35 -14.18 16.18
C TYR A 198 16.63 -15.53 16.12
N GLN A 199 17.36 -16.65 16.23
CA GLN A 199 16.78 -18.00 16.23
C GLN A 199 15.83 -18.23 17.40
N ALA A 200 16.21 -17.75 18.60
CA ALA A 200 15.34 -17.83 19.77
C ALA A 200 14.02 -17.06 19.58
N GLU A 201 14.06 -15.87 18.96
CA GLU A 201 12.87 -15.08 18.70
C GLU A 201 11.98 -15.70 17.60
N VAL A 202 12.58 -16.26 16.55
CA VAL A 202 11.86 -17.05 15.53
C VAL A 202 11.14 -18.24 16.18
N GLU A 203 11.82 -18.98 17.04
CA GLU A 203 11.25 -20.13 17.73
C GLU A 203 10.15 -19.71 18.71
N ARG A 204 10.33 -18.59 19.42
CA ARG A 204 9.29 -18.01 20.29
C ARG A 204 8.03 -17.66 19.50
N GLU A 205 8.15 -16.96 18.38
CA GLU A 205 7.00 -16.63 17.52
C GLU A 205 6.29 -17.90 17.01
N ARG A 206 7.05 -18.93 16.62
CA ARG A 206 6.53 -20.23 16.18
C ARG A 206 5.73 -20.92 17.29
N LEU A 207 6.29 -21.02 18.49
CA LEU A 207 5.65 -21.66 19.65
C LEU A 207 4.38 -20.92 20.09
N ASN A 208 4.34 -19.60 19.93
CA ASN A 208 3.15 -18.78 20.24
C ASN A 208 2.15 -18.70 19.07
N GLY A 209 2.38 -19.42 17.96
CA GLY A 209 1.44 -19.48 16.84
C GLY A 209 1.29 -18.15 16.07
N PHE A 210 2.34 -17.34 16.00
CA PHE A 210 2.31 -16.09 15.24
C PHE A 210 2.10 -16.40 13.74
N PRO A 211 1.37 -15.55 13.00
CA PRO A 211 1.23 -15.72 11.56
C PRO A 211 2.58 -15.59 10.85
N LEU A 212 2.72 -16.21 9.68
CA LEU A 212 3.91 -16.08 8.86
C LEU A 212 4.17 -14.61 8.50
N CYS A 213 5.44 -14.22 8.49
CA CYS A 213 5.81 -12.84 8.19
C CYS A 213 5.74 -12.57 6.67
N MET A 214 5.15 -11.43 6.31
CA MET A 214 5.00 -10.95 4.94
C MET A 214 5.98 -9.82 4.59
N CYS A 215 7.14 -9.73 5.26
CA CYS A 215 8.13 -8.70 4.94
C CYS A 215 8.92 -9.04 3.66
N SER A 216 9.58 -8.04 3.09
CA SER A 216 10.35 -8.18 1.84
C SER A 216 11.40 -9.29 1.88
N ASN A 217 12.03 -9.53 3.04
CA ASN A 217 13.07 -10.55 3.21
C ASN A 217 12.51 -11.96 3.44
N CYS A 218 11.20 -12.09 3.67
CA CYS A 218 10.50 -13.38 3.79
C CYS A 218 9.75 -13.73 2.50
N MET A 219 9.38 -12.73 1.70
CA MET A 219 8.62 -12.88 0.46
C MET A 219 9.29 -12.11 -0.68
N GLU A 220 10.52 -12.49 -1.04
CA GLU A 220 11.36 -11.76 -2.00
C GLU A 220 10.69 -11.56 -3.37
N ASN A 221 9.95 -12.57 -3.85
CA ASN A 221 9.22 -12.51 -5.11
C ASN A 221 8.06 -11.50 -5.06
N GLU A 222 7.33 -11.46 -3.95
CA GLU A 222 6.21 -10.54 -3.75
C GLU A 222 6.70 -9.11 -3.50
N ALA A 223 7.83 -8.96 -2.80
CA ALA A 223 8.48 -7.67 -2.57
C ALA A 223 8.89 -6.97 -3.88
N THR A 224 9.28 -7.74 -4.88
CA THR A 224 9.63 -7.20 -6.21
C THR A 224 8.39 -6.68 -6.94
N ALA A 225 7.20 -7.23 -6.64
CA ALA A 225 5.91 -6.76 -7.13
C ALA A 225 5.33 -5.57 -6.34
N VAL A 226 5.99 -5.12 -5.26
CA VAL A 226 5.60 -3.92 -4.48
C VAL A 226 5.98 -2.60 -5.19
N GLY A 227 6.70 -2.65 -6.31
CA GLY A 227 6.77 -1.55 -7.30
C GLY A 227 5.50 -1.49 -8.17
N PRO A 228 5.20 -0.34 -8.79
CA PRO A 228 3.91 0.37 -8.75
C PRO A 228 2.66 -0.48 -8.98
N THR A 229 2.34 -1.46 -8.13
CA THR A 229 1.05 -2.17 -8.16
C THR A 229 0.82 -2.96 -6.87
N VAL A 230 0.96 -2.33 -5.70
CA VAL A 230 0.39 -2.93 -4.48
C VAL A 230 -1.13 -2.71 -4.49
N GLN A 231 -1.83 -3.46 -5.32
CA GLN A 231 -3.29 -3.48 -5.34
C GLN A 231 -3.79 -4.42 -4.23
N TYR A 232 -3.74 -3.97 -2.98
CA TYR A 232 -4.49 -4.62 -1.90
C TYR A 232 -5.95 -4.11 -1.91
N LYS A 233 -6.83 -5.00 -2.38
CA LYS A 233 -8.24 -5.27 -1.99
C LYS A 233 -9.10 -4.12 -1.42
N ARG A 234 -10.21 -3.78 -2.12
CA ARG A 234 -11.27 -2.88 -1.64
C ARG A 234 -12.61 -3.59 -1.48
N LYS A 235 -13.29 -3.33 -0.37
CA LYS A 235 -14.75 -3.54 -0.21
C LYS A 235 -15.46 -2.22 -0.55
N TYR A 236 -16.44 -2.26 -1.44
CA TYR A 236 -17.34 -1.13 -1.68
C TYR A 236 -18.76 -1.43 -1.25
N THR A 237 -19.22 -0.70 -0.23
CA THR A 237 -20.64 -0.46 0.05
C THR A 237 -21.11 0.71 -0.81
N THR A 238 -21.65 0.46 -2.01
CA THR A 238 -22.38 1.51 -2.76
C THR A 238 -23.85 1.55 -2.34
N THR A 239 -24.30 2.72 -1.87
CA THR A 239 -25.67 3.02 -1.41
C THR A 239 -26.61 3.53 -2.51
N ARG A 240 -26.15 3.66 -3.78
CA ARG A 240 -27.00 4.05 -4.92
C ARG A 240 -27.30 2.87 -5.84
N ASN A 241 -28.53 2.36 -5.74
CA ASN A 241 -29.08 1.40 -6.69
C ASN A 241 -29.54 2.17 -7.94
N GLY A 242 -28.74 2.13 -9.02
CA GLY A 242 -29.22 2.52 -10.36
C GLY A 242 -30.28 1.55 -10.90
N PRO A 243 -30.96 1.88 -12.01
CA PRO A 243 -32.03 1.05 -12.57
C PRO A 243 -31.52 -0.34 -12.98
N VAL A 244 -32.23 -1.38 -12.56
CA VAL A 244 -31.88 -2.79 -12.82
C VAL A 244 -32.40 -3.18 -14.20
N THR A 245 -31.61 -3.96 -14.95
CA THR A 245 -32.02 -4.54 -16.25
C THR A 245 -33.28 -5.38 -16.08
N LYS A 246 -34.23 -5.33 -17.02
CA LYS A 246 -35.51 -6.05 -16.88
C LYS A 246 -35.27 -7.56 -16.78
N LYS A 247 -36.11 -8.26 -16.01
CA LYS A 247 -35.95 -9.72 -15.75
C LYS A 247 -35.94 -10.56 -17.03
N GLN A 248 -36.72 -10.18 -18.04
CA GLN A 248 -36.74 -10.84 -19.35
C GLN A 248 -35.44 -10.62 -20.14
N GLU A 249 -34.81 -9.45 -20.01
CA GLU A 249 -33.52 -9.15 -20.65
C GLU A 249 -32.36 -9.86 -19.95
N GLN A 250 -32.40 -9.98 -18.62
CA GLN A 250 -31.40 -10.74 -17.86
C GLN A 250 -31.31 -12.21 -18.33
N LEU A 251 -32.44 -12.84 -18.67
CA LEU A 251 -32.48 -14.20 -19.22
C LEU A 251 -31.79 -14.29 -20.59
N ARG A 252 -31.86 -13.23 -21.41
CA ARG A 252 -31.19 -13.16 -22.72
C ARG A 252 -29.68 -12.94 -22.60
N LEU A 253 -29.19 -12.48 -21.45
CA LEU A 253 -27.76 -12.26 -21.18
C LEU A 253 -27.02 -13.53 -20.71
N ALA A 254 -27.67 -14.69 -20.68
CA ALA A 254 -27.02 -15.97 -20.36
C ALA A 254 -25.78 -16.27 -21.23
N PRO A 255 -25.76 -16.01 -22.55
CA PRO A 255 -24.57 -16.25 -23.37
C PRO A 255 -23.42 -15.29 -23.03
N LEU A 256 -23.72 -14.01 -22.75
CA LEU A 256 -22.72 -13.04 -22.27
C LEU A 256 -22.04 -13.53 -20.99
N LYS A 257 -22.82 -14.06 -20.05
CA LYS A 257 -22.31 -14.61 -18.79
C LYS A 257 -21.28 -15.72 -19.03
N GLN A 258 -21.54 -16.59 -20.02
CA GLN A 258 -20.62 -17.66 -20.38
C GLN A 258 -19.35 -17.13 -21.09
N MET A 259 -19.50 -16.15 -21.99
CA MET A 259 -18.36 -15.50 -22.66
C MET A 259 -17.43 -14.82 -21.67
N LEU A 260 -17.98 -14.06 -20.71
CA LEU A 260 -17.21 -13.39 -19.67
C LEU A 260 -16.41 -14.39 -18.83
N LYS A 261 -17.03 -15.50 -18.44
CA LYS A 261 -16.37 -16.55 -17.67
C LYS A 261 -15.20 -17.18 -18.45
N ASN A 262 -15.43 -17.54 -19.71
CA ASN A 262 -14.41 -18.20 -20.53
C ASN A 262 -13.24 -17.28 -20.86
N ASN A 263 -13.53 -16.03 -21.26
CA ASN A 263 -12.49 -15.06 -21.58
C ASN A 263 -11.69 -14.66 -20.34
N PHE A 264 -12.34 -14.55 -19.17
CA PHE A 264 -11.65 -14.30 -17.93
C PHE A 264 -10.71 -15.45 -17.55
N GLN A 265 -11.13 -16.71 -17.74
CA GLN A 265 -10.25 -17.85 -17.47
C GLN A 265 -8.98 -17.83 -18.35
N VAL A 266 -9.12 -17.58 -19.64
CA VAL A 266 -7.97 -17.47 -20.57
C VAL A 266 -7.06 -16.31 -20.18
N PHE A 267 -7.65 -15.15 -19.85
CA PHE A 267 -6.91 -14.00 -19.36
C PHE A 267 -6.15 -14.32 -18.07
N PHE A 268 -6.81 -14.95 -17.10
CA PHE A 268 -6.24 -15.34 -15.82
C PHE A 268 -5.03 -16.27 -15.96
N GLU A 269 -5.17 -17.33 -16.78
CA GLU A 269 -4.09 -18.28 -17.06
C GLU A 269 -2.89 -17.66 -17.79
N ALA A 270 -3.13 -16.59 -18.58
CA ALA A 270 -2.07 -15.84 -19.25
C ALA A 270 -1.40 -14.81 -18.31
N THR A 271 -2.15 -14.26 -17.35
CA THR A 271 -1.67 -13.22 -16.43
C THR A 271 -0.90 -13.80 -15.24
N LEU A 272 -1.30 -14.95 -14.70
CA LEU A 272 -0.65 -15.57 -13.54
C LEU A 272 0.13 -16.83 -13.92
N ARG A 273 1.36 -16.98 -13.41
CA ARG A 273 2.23 -18.12 -13.74
C ARG A 273 1.77 -19.38 -13.00
N LYS A 274 1.94 -20.55 -13.64
CA LYS A 274 1.74 -21.87 -13.02
C LYS A 274 2.54 -21.98 -11.71
N GLY A 275 1.84 -22.03 -10.58
CA GLY A 275 2.46 -22.18 -9.25
C GLY A 275 1.76 -21.40 -8.13
N GLU A 276 0.85 -20.48 -8.44
CA GLU A 276 0.09 -19.75 -7.43
C GLU A 276 -1.13 -20.56 -6.92
N SER A 277 -1.43 -20.45 -5.63
CA SER A 277 -2.58 -21.13 -4.99
C SER A 277 -3.94 -20.49 -5.31
N ALA A 278 -3.97 -19.45 -6.15
CA ALA A 278 -5.17 -18.69 -6.45
C ALA A 278 -5.90 -19.24 -7.68
N VAL A 279 -7.22 -19.26 -7.64
CA VAL A 279 -8.07 -19.75 -8.74
C VAL A 279 -8.88 -18.61 -9.37
N PRO A 280 -9.31 -18.71 -10.66
CA PRO A 280 -10.01 -17.63 -11.34
C PRO A 280 -11.25 -17.12 -10.59
N SER A 281 -11.97 -18.02 -9.90
CA SER A 281 -13.15 -17.68 -9.12
C SER A 281 -12.87 -16.83 -7.88
N ASP A 282 -11.62 -16.73 -7.45
CA ASP A 282 -11.21 -15.86 -6.34
C ASP A 282 -11.22 -14.38 -6.74
N PHE A 283 -11.19 -14.09 -8.05
CA PHE A 283 -11.12 -12.73 -8.60
C PHE A 283 -12.35 -12.36 -9.44
N PHE A 284 -12.95 -13.31 -10.15
CA PHE A 284 -14.13 -13.07 -10.98
C PHE A 284 -15.00 -14.33 -11.05
N GLY A 285 -16.04 -14.35 -10.24
CA GLY A 285 -16.88 -15.51 -9.98
C GLY A 285 -18.36 -15.27 -10.31
N LYS A 286 -19.22 -16.04 -9.64
CA LYS A 286 -20.66 -16.04 -9.91
C LYS A 286 -21.31 -14.70 -9.54
N ASP A 287 -20.81 -14.02 -8.52
CA ASP A 287 -21.43 -12.81 -7.98
C ASP A 287 -21.19 -11.61 -8.89
N GLU A 288 -19.97 -11.46 -9.40
CA GLU A 288 -19.58 -10.42 -10.37
C GLU A 288 -20.32 -10.63 -11.70
N LEU A 289 -20.38 -11.87 -12.17
CA LEU A 289 -21.15 -12.24 -13.36
C LEU A 289 -22.64 -11.91 -13.21
N ASN A 290 -23.23 -12.20 -12.04
CA ASN A 290 -24.63 -11.86 -11.76
C ASN A 290 -24.83 -10.35 -11.67
N ALA A 291 -23.86 -9.61 -11.10
CA ALA A 291 -23.93 -8.16 -11.00
C ALA A 291 -23.89 -7.50 -12.38
N ILE A 292 -23.01 -7.95 -13.28
CA ILE A 292 -22.94 -7.46 -14.66
C ILE A 292 -24.28 -7.67 -15.37
N VAL A 293 -24.87 -8.86 -15.28
CA VAL A 293 -26.17 -9.15 -15.90
C VAL A 293 -27.29 -8.29 -15.29
N LYS A 294 -27.27 -8.10 -13.97
CA LYS A 294 -28.28 -7.34 -13.23
C LYS A 294 -28.26 -5.84 -13.58
N TYR A 295 -27.08 -5.29 -13.83
CA TYR A 295 -26.88 -3.86 -14.07
C TYR A 295 -26.37 -3.56 -15.48
N TYR A 296 -26.55 -4.48 -16.43
CA TYR A 296 -26.01 -4.41 -17.79
C TYR A 296 -26.33 -3.10 -18.51
N GLY A 297 -27.57 -2.61 -18.35
CA GLY A 297 -28.02 -1.37 -18.99
C GLY A 297 -27.34 -0.09 -18.47
N GLN A 298 -26.46 -0.19 -17.48
CA GLN A 298 -25.66 0.93 -16.97
C GLN A 298 -24.20 0.86 -17.42
N ILE A 299 -23.79 -0.18 -18.17
CA ILE A 299 -22.38 -0.40 -18.51
C ILE A 299 -22.06 0.29 -19.84
N GLU A 300 -21.59 1.53 -19.76
CA GLU A 300 -21.11 2.30 -20.93
C GLU A 300 -19.59 2.46 -20.92
N SER A 301 -19.03 2.51 -19.72
CA SER A 301 -17.60 2.75 -19.49
C SER A 301 -16.96 1.70 -18.58
N ASP A 302 -15.62 1.65 -18.61
CA ASP A 302 -14.82 0.84 -17.68
C ASP A 302 -15.11 1.22 -16.21
N SER A 303 -15.46 2.49 -15.95
CA SER A 303 -15.86 2.99 -14.63
C SER A 303 -17.19 2.40 -14.14
N ASP A 304 -18.18 2.27 -15.03
CA ASP A 304 -19.46 1.64 -14.70
C ASP A 304 -19.30 0.16 -14.39
N LEU A 305 -18.50 -0.53 -15.21
CA LEU A 305 -18.22 -1.94 -15.00
C LEU A 305 -17.54 -2.16 -13.65
N ARG A 306 -16.54 -1.34 -13.34
CA ARG A 306 -15.82 -1.36 -12.05
C ARG A 306 -16.76 -1.16 -10.87
N ARG A 307 -17.68 -0.19 -10.96
CA ARG A 307 -18.73 0.07 -9.95
C ARG A 307 -19.67 -1.12 -9.76
N ILE A 308 -19.95 -1.88 -10.82
CA ILE A 308 -20.94 -2.98 -10.82
C ILE A 308 -20.36 -4.29 -10.29
N ILE A 309 -19.14 -4.66 -10.68
CA ILE A 309 -18.50 -5.89 -10.19
C ILE A 309 -18.06 -5.77 -8.73
N LYS A 310 -18.03 -4.54 -8.19
CA LYS A 310 -17.86 -4.24 -6.75
C LYS A 310 -16.68 -4.95 -6.09
N GLY A 311 -15.65 -5.27 -6.87
CA GLY A 311 -14.58 -6.17 -6.49
C GLY A 311 -13.26 -5.80 -7.16
N GLU A 312 -12.23 -6.54 -6.75
CA GLU A 312 -10.85 -6.42 -7.25
C GLU A 312 -10.77 -6.81 -8.73
N ALA A 313 -9.92 -6.11 -9.48
CA ALA A 313 -9.69 -6.41 -10.88
C ALA A 313 -8.20 -6.47 -11.16
N LEU A 314 -7.75 -7.56 -11.78
CA LEU A 314 -6.37 -7.70 -12.26
C LEU A 314 -6.07 -6.63 -13.31
N ALA A 315 -4.79 -6.27 -13.47
CA ALA A 315 -4.38 -5.31 -14.50
C ALA A 315 -4.81 -5.79 -15.90
N GLY A 316 -5.63 -4.99 -16.59
CA GLY A 316 -6.20 -5.35 -17.88
C GLY A 316 -7.50 -6.15 -17.84
N GLN A 317 -7.97 -6.60 -16.66
CA GLN A 317 -9.24 -7.30 -16.49
C GLN A 317 -10.42 -6.45 -16.96
N LEU A 318 -10.54 -5.20 -16.49
CA LEU A 318 -11.65 -4.32 -16.88
C LEU A 318 -11.70 -4.11 -18.40
N LYS A 319 -10.55 -3.86 -19.02
CA LYS A 319 -10.43 -3.72 -20.48
C LYS A 319 -10.83 -5.00 -21.21
N MET A 320 -10.42 -6.16 -20.70
CA MET A 320 -10.80 -7.47 -21.26
C MET A 320 -12.31 -7.73 -21.13
N LEU A 321 -12.89 -7.47 -19.96
CA LEU A 321 -14.32 -7.63 -19.71
C LEU A 321 -15.14 -6.66 -20.55
N MET A 322 -14.74 -5.38 -20.65
CA MET A 322 -15.38 -4.39 -21.51
C MET A 322 -15.29 -4.75 -22.99
N ASN A 323 -14.14 -5.28 -23.44
CA ASN A 323 -14.02 -5.81 -24.80
C ASN A 323 -14.95 -7.01 -25.04
N THR A 324 -15.19 -7.83 -24.03
CA THR A 324 -16.13 -8.95 -24.12
C THR A 324 -17.57 -8.45 -24.17
N ILE A 325 -17.93 -7.46 -23.36
CA ILE A 325 -19.26 -6.84 -23.33
C ILE A 325 -19.57 -6.12 -24.66
N ARG A 326 -18.61 -5.38 -25.22
CA ARG A 326 -18.79 -4.66 -26.50
C ARG A 326 -18.90 -5.59 -27.72
N LYS A 327 -18.38 -6.81 -27.62
CA LYS A 327 -18.41 -7.81 -28.69
C LYS A 327 -19.68 -8.67 -28.67
N PHE A 328 -20.44 -8.62 -27.58
CA PHE A 328 -21.70 -9.34 -27.40
C PHE A 328 -22.87 -8.47 -27.89
#